data_AF-A0A3D3LCW2-F1
#
_entry.id   AF-A0A3D3LCW2-F1
#
_cell.length_a   1.000
_cell.length_b   1.000
_cell.length_c   1.000
_cell.angle_alpha   90.00
_cell.angle_beta   90.00
_cell.angle_gamma   90.00
#
_symmetry.space_group_name_H-M   'P 1'
#
loop_
_entity.id
_entity.type
_entity.pdbx_description
1 polymer ?
#
loop_
_entity_poly.entity_id
_entity_poly.type
_entity_poly.pdbx_seq_one_letter_code
_entity_poly.pdbx_strand_id
1 'polypeptide(L)'
;MPRAPPAPRSCAGTARRQKPPVPAKACLPLKRRASSSSTAPPPCHRSCVLWKNLGALNPPPLRSNPSFRNGPENCASSRKAKPPLSQPSQKNPPHSPPMNPRPTKTDSTRRGYSLLELSLVMALLLGLSTFAGLTVSSIRDWQRGKDASLSLQAVFAAQRAWMADHPTGDIELVSSAQLQTYLPEGWYAMPAFVSLSGESLTLDYNVMPPLLYTSGVVYDPSGAPDDGLWDVGK
;
A
#
# COMPACT_ATOMS: atom_id res chain seq x y z
N MET A 1 -58.20 38.15 -36.82
CA MET A 1 -57.89 37.16 -37.88
C MET A 1 -57.50 37.90 -39.16
N PRO A 2 -56.78 37.26 -40.10
CA PRO A 2 -55.88 36.11 -39.97
C PRO A 2 -54.47 36.67 -39.62
N ARG A 3 -53.28 36.31 -40.12
CA ARG A 3 -52.74 35.16 -40.91
C ARG A 3 -51.25 35.03 -40.56
N ALA A 4 -50.65 33.83 -40.64
CA ALA A 4 -49.21 33.64 -40.44
C ALA A 4 -48.47 33.42 -41.79
N PRO A 5 -47.22 33.91 -41.95
CA PRO A 5 -46.33 33.54 -43.06
C PRO A 5 -45.64 32.18 -42.84
N PRO A 6 -45.17 31.49 -43.89
CA PRO A 6 -44.73 30.08 -43.82
C PRO A 6 -43.25 29.89 -43.48
N ALA A 7 -42.91 28.69 -43.01
CA ALA A 7 -41.54 28.26 -42.76
C ALA A 7 -40.75 27.94 -44.05
N PRO A 8 -39.44 28.24 -44.13
CA PRO A 8 -38.57 27.80 -45.22
C PRO A 8 -38.28 26.29 -45.17
N ARG A 9 -37.82 25.74 -46.30
CA ARG A 9 -37.83 24.29 -46.58
C ARG A 9 -36.53 23.56 -46.22
N SER A 10 -36.67 22.25 -46.00
CA SER A 10 -35.56 21.29 -45.98
C SER A 10 -34.78 21.28 -47.30
N CYS A 11 -33.44 21.21 -47.19
CA CYS A 11 -32.54 20.90 -48.30
C CYS A 11 -31.99 19.47 -48.13
N ALA A 12 -32.47 18.53 -48.95
CA ALA A 12 -32.03 17.14 -48.91
C ALA A 12 -30.62 16.96 -49.52
N GLY A 13 -29.61 16.76 -48.68
CA GLY A 13 -28.21 16.56 -49.08
C GLY A 13 -27.89 15.15 -49.55
N THR A 14 -28.39 14.73 -50.72
CA THR A 14 -28.05 13.41 -51.30
C THR A 14 -26.69 13.44 -52.00
N ALA A 15 -25.61 13.07 -51.29
CA ALA A 15 -24.25 13.05 -51.85
C ALA A 15 -23.46 11.77 -51.53
N ARG A 16 -23.40 10.87 -52.53
CA ARG A 16 -22.37 9.85 -52.80
C ARG A 16 -21.88 8.94 -51.66
N ARG A 17 -22.15 7.64 -51.81
CA ARG A 17 -21.30 6.55 -51.30
C ARG A 17 -19.82 6.84 -51.54
N GLN A 18 -19.00 6.87 -50.48
CA GLN A 18 -17.60 6.51 -50.58
C GLN A 18 -17.46 5.04 -50.21
N LYS A 19 -16.79 4.26 -51.07
CA LYS A 19 -16.42 2.87 -50.79
C LYS A 19 -14.94 2.88 -50.35
N PRO A 20 -14.60 2.48 -49.12
CA PRO A 20 -13.20 2.44 -48.72
C PRO A 20 -12.43 1.40 -49.57
N PRO A 21 -11.18 1.69 -49.98
CA PRO A 21 -10.32 0.68 -50.56
C PRO A 21 -9.95 -0.33 -49.47
N VAL A 22 -10.14 -1.62 -49.76
CA VAL A 22 -9.74 -2.71 -48.86
C VAL A 22 -8.24 -2.95 -49.02
N PRO A 23 -7.39 -2.75 -48.00
CA PRO A 23 -6.00 -3.15 -48.08
C PRO A 23 -5.91 -4.68 -48.21
N ALA A 24 -5.04 -5.15 -49.11
CA ALA A 24 -5.01 -6.56 -49.50
C ALA A 24 -4.58 -7.48 -48.35
N LYS A 25 -5.14 -8.70 -48.32
CA LYS A 25 -4.71 -9.77 -47.40
C LYS A 25 -3.25 -10.15 -47.69
N ALA A 26 -2.34 -9.78 -46.79
CA ALA A 26 -1.00 -10.36 -46.75
C ALA A 26 -1.06 -11.80 -46.21
N CYS A 27 -1.16 -12.78 -47.10
CA CYS A 27 -1.09 -14.20 -46.72
C CYS A 27 0.35 -14.58 -46.31
N LEU A 28 0.66 -14.47 -45.02
CA LEU A 28 1.91 -15.03 -44.48
C LEU A 28 1.84 -16.58 -44.43
N PRO A 29 2.96 -17.28 -44.71
CA PRO A 29 2.94 -18.71 -44.97
C PRO A 29 2.71 -19.55 -43.70
N LEU A 30 1.70 -20.42 -43.75
CA LEU A 30 1.32 -21.36 -42.70
C LEU A 30 2.38 -22.46 -42.50
N LYS A 31 3.44 -22.18 -41.74
CA LYS A 31 4.52 -23.15 -41.48
C LYS A 31 4.08 -24.24 -40.50
N ARG A 32 3.38 -25.25 -41.03
CA ARG A 32 3.02 -26.49 -40.31
C ARG A 32 4.25 -27.06 -39.60
N ARG A 33 4.14 -27.29 -38.28
CA ARG A 33 4.96 -28.27 -37.57
C ARG A 33 4.06 -29.19 -36.74
N ALA A 34 3.46 -30.16 -37.41
CA ALA A 34 2.77 -31.25 -36.73
C ALA A 34 3.82 -32.26 -36.24
N SER A 35 3.82 -32.56 -34.95
CA SER A 35 4.44 -33.76 -34.36
C SER A 35 3.68 -34.05 -33.07
N SER A 36 3.13 -35.25 -32.98
CA SER A 36 2.16 -35.63 -31.96
C SER A 36 2.80 -36.12 -30.66
N SER A 37 2.25 -35.72 -29.52
CA SER A 37 2.11 -36.59 -28.36
C SER A 37 0.66 -36.54 -27.88
N SER A 38 0.09 -37.70 -27.60
CA SER A 38 -1.29 -37.84 -27.10
C SER A 38 -1.25 -38.11 -25.61
N THR A 39 -2.00 -37.34 -24.82
CA THR A 39 -2.30 -37.64 -23.41
C THR A 39 -3.70 -37.11 -23.13
N ALA A 40 -4.59 -38.00 -22.69
CA ALA A 40 -5.98 -37.65 -22.41
C ALA A 40 -6.12 -36.88 -21.09
N PRO A 41 -7.13 -36.01 -20.94
CA PRO A 41 -7.43 -35.37 -19.66
C PRO A 41 -7.98 -36.39 -18.65
N PRO A 42 -7.48 -36.44 -17.41
CA PRO A 42 -8.09 -37.25 -16.34
C PRO A 42 -9.43 -36.65 -15.89
N PRO A 43 -10.35 -37.47 -15.32
CA PRO A 43 -11.68 -37.02 -14.91
C PRO A 43 -11.66 -36.09 -13.68
N CYS A 44 -12.64 -35.20 -13.59
CA CYS A 44 -12.80 -34.28 -12.47
C CYS A 44 -13.08 -35.01 -11.15
N HIS A 45 -12.10 -35.04 -10.25
CA HIS A 45 -12.32 -35.52 -8.88
C HIS A 45 -12.81 -34.38 -7.97
N ARG A 46 -13.98 -34.54 -7.37
CA ARG A 46 -14.46 -33.65 -6.30
C ARG A 46 -13.57 -33.81 -5.06
N SER A 47 -12.89 -32.74 -4.65
CA SER A 47 -12.23 -32.64 -3.34
C SER A 47 -12.90 -31.54 -2.52
N CYS A 48 -13.91 -31.90 -1.73
CA CYS A 48 -14.47 -31.00 -0.72
C CYS A 48 -13.46 -30.91 0.45
N VAL A 49 -12.56 -29.92 0.39
CA VAL A 49 -11.58 -29.70 1.47
C VAL A 49 -12.29 -29.11 2.67
N LEU A 50 -12.46 -29.95 3.70
CA LEU A 50 -13.08 -29.60 4.98
C LEU A 50 -12.16 -28.67 5.78
N TRP A 51 -12.24 -27.36 5.56
CA TRP A 51 -11.60 -26.38 6.45
C TRP A 51 -12.33 -26.35 7.80
N LYS A 52 -11.68 -26.87 8.84
CA LYS A 52 -12.24 -26.95 10.19
C LYS A 52 -11.15 -26.70 11.25
N ASN A 53 -11.31 -25.57 11.96
CA ASN A 53 -10.62 -25.19 13.20
C ASN A 53 -9.08 -25.16 13.21
N LEU A 54 -8.53 -23.95 13.07
CA LEU A 54 -7.27 -23.56 13.73
C LEU A 54 -7.28 -22.05 14.05
N GLY A 55 -6.86 -21.70 15.28
CA GLY A 55 -6.35 -20.38 15.64
C GLY A 55 -7.30 -19.18 15.54
N ALA A 56 -8.09 -18.92 16.59
CA ALA A 56 -8.66 -17.59 16.79
C ALA A 56 -7.56 -16.60 17.21
N LEU A 57 -7.19 -15.67 16.33
CA LEU A 57 -6.39 -14.50 16.62
C LEU A 57 -7.21 -13.25 16.29
N ASN A 58 -7.66 -12.53 17.31
CA ASN A 58 -8.42 -11.30 17.13
C ASN A 58 -7.55 -10.23 16.44
N PRO A 59 -8.01 -9.57 15.36
CA PRO A 59 -7.40 -8.34 14.92
C PRO A 59 -7.56 -7.26 16.00
N PRO A 60 -6.55 -6.40 16.24
CA PRO A 60 -6.69 -5.29 17.18
C PRO A 60 -7.70 -4.26 16.62
N PRO A 61 -8.49 -3.59 17.49
CA PRO A 61 -9.46 -2.60 17.04
C PRO A 61 -8.77 -1.39 16.41
N LEU A 62 -9.35 -0.88 15.31
CA LEU A 62 -8.84 0.28 14.59
C LEU A 62 -8.79 1.53 15.48
N ARG A 63 -7.62 2.17 15.54
CA ARG A 63 -7.41 3.39 16.32
C ARG A 63 -8.00 4.59 15.57
N SER A 64 -9.16 5.07 16.02
CA SER A 64 -9.83 6.25 15.48
C SER A 64 -8.96 7.52 15.50
N ASN A 65 -9.27 8.45 14.59
CA ASN A 65 -8.56 9.73 14.40
C ASN A 65 -8.47 10.56 15.70
N PRO A 66 -7.33 11.22 15.97
CA PRO A 66 -7.22 12.20 17.04
C PRO A 66 -7.93 13.51 16.66
N SER A 67 -9.22 13.62 16.98
CA SER A 67 -9.93 14.89 16.88
C SER A 67 -9.38 15.88 17.91
N PHE A 68 -9.11 17.11 17.48
CA PHE A 68 -8.37 18.11 18.25
C PHE A 68 -9.26 18.70 19.36
N ARG A 69 -8.96 18.39 20.64
CA ARG A 69 -9.67 18.98 21.78
C ARG A 69 -8.70 19.37 22.91
N ASN A 70 -8.62 20.67 23.17
CA ASN A 70 -7.85 21.22 24.29
C ASN A 70 -8.57 20.94 25.63
N GLY A 71 -7.81 20.56 26.65
CA GLY A 71 -8.30 20.35 28.03
C GLY A 71 -7.14 20.05 28.99
N PRO A 72 -6.85 20.92 29.97
CA PRO A 72 -5.73 20.73 30.89
C PRO A 72 -6.19 20.11 32.21
N GLU A 73 -6.01 18.79 32.39
CA GLU A 73 -6.28 18.12 33.66
C GLU A 73 -5.06 17.41 34.24
N ASN A 74 -4.80 17.68 35.52
CA ASN A 74 -3.66 17.17 36.27
C ASN A 74 -3.89 15.72 36.69
N CYS A 75 -3.03 14.78 36.29
CA CYS A 75 -3.08 13.40 36.77
C CYS A 75 -1.88 13.12 37.69
N ALA A 76 -2.15 13.04 39.00
CA ALA A 76 -1.12 13.10 40.03
C ALA A 76 -0.45 11.75 40.35
N SER A 77 0.84 11.85 40.71
CA SER A 77 1.66 10.91 41.46
C SER A 77 0.96 9.70 42.12
N SER A 78 1.26 8.49 41.63
CA SER A 78 1.03 7.24 42.37
C SER A 78 2.28 6.35 42.33
N ARG A 79 3.29 6.69 43.14
CA ARG A 79 4.50 5.86 43.33
C ARG A 79 4.23 4.82 44.42
N LYS A 80 4.15 3.56 44.01
CA LYS A 80 3.85 2.40 44.88
C LYS A 80 4.92 2.22 45.96
N ALA A 81 4.50 2.08 47.22
CA ALA A 81 5.40 2.02 48.37
C ALA A 81 6.23 0.73 48.44
N LYS A 82 7.40 0.82 49.10
CA LYS A 82 8.34 -0.30 49.34
C LYS A 82 8.27 -0.73 50.82
N PRO A 83 8.05 -2.02 51.14
CA PRO A 83 8.00 -2.48 52.53
C PRO A 83 9.41 -2.56 53.16
N PRO A 84 9.55 -2.28 54.47
CA PRO A 84 10.79 -2.50 55.23
C PRO A 84 10.79 -3.88 55.92
N LEU A 85 11.96 -4.48 56.12
CA LEU A 85 12.10 -5.61 57.06
C LEU A 85 13.52 -5.77 57.63
N SER A 86 13.57 -5.81 58.97
CA SER A 86 14.57 -6.42 59.88
C SER A 86 16.07 -6.20 59.70
N GLN A 87 16.68 -5.55 60.69
CA GLN A 87 18.11 -5.67 61.04
C GLN A 87 18.37 -6.92 61.92
N PRO A 88 19.54 -7.56 61.82
CA PRO A 88 20.07 -8.44 62.86
C PRO A 88 21.18 -7.79 63.71
N SER A 89 21.11 -8.00 65.02
CA SER A 89 22.00 -7.53 66.09
C SER A 89 23.51 -7.48 65.77
N GLN A 90 24.17 -6.37 66.13
CA GLN A 90 25.63 -6.36 66.34
C GLN A 90 26.01 -7.15 67.60
N LYS A 91 27.16 -7.82 67.57
CA LYS A 91 27.85 -8.36 68.76
C LYS A 91 29.36 -8.33 68.53
N ASN A 92 30.06 -7.41 69.20
CA ASN A 92 31.50 -7.22 69.06
C ASN A 92 32.29 -8.15 70.00
N PRO A 93 33.32 -8.86 69.51
CA PRO A 93 34.48 -9.27 70.29
C PRO A 93 35.71 -8.37 70.01
N PRO A 94 36.69 -8.27 70.92
CA PRO A 94 37.86 -7.41 70.77
C PRO A 94 39.10 -8.14 70.19
N HIS A 95 40.20 -7.38 70.13
CA HIS A 95 41.59 -7.78 69.93
C HIS A 95 42.08 -7.98 68.48
N SER A 96 42.92 -7.04 68.05
CA SER A 96 43.71 -7.09 66.82
C SER A 96 45.13 -7.62 67.07
N PRO A 97 45.69 -8.36 66.10
CA PRO A 97 47.13 -8.40 65.82
C PRO A 97 47.47 -7.58 64.56
N PRO A 98 48.66 -6.95 64.46
CA PRO A 98 49.04 -6.11 63.33
C PRO A 98 49.51 -6.93 62.12
N MET A 99 48.58 -7.43 61.30
CA MET A 99 48.89 -8.27 60.13
C MET A 99 49.02 -7.44 58.83
N ASN A 100 50.23 -6.94 58.60
CA ASN A 100 50.82 -6.48 57.32
C ASN A 100 49.87 -6.22 56.12
N PRO A 101 49.66 -4.96 55.68
CA PRO A 101 48.83 -4.65 54.52
C PRO A 101 49.53 -5.10 53.21
N ARG A 102 49.25 -6.34 52.77
CA ARG A 102 49.61 -6.79 51.42
C ARG A 102 48.99 -5.82 50.41
N PRO A 103 49.77 -5.15 49.55
CA PRO A 103 49.24 -4.19 48.60
C PRO A 103 48.45 -4.93 47.51
N THR A 104 47.14 -5.06 47.70
CA THR A 104 46.22 -5.38 46.61
C THR A 104 46.31 -4.25 45.60
N LYS A 105 46.95 -4.49 44.46
CA LYS A 105 46.81 -3.66 43.27
C LYS A 105 45.35 -3.66 42.82
N THR A 106 44.57 -2.77 43.40
CA THR A 106 43.42 -2.18 42.72
C THR A 106 44.00 -1.32 41.60
N ASP A 107 44.39 -1.94 40.49
CA ASP A 107 44.75 -1.25 39.26
C ASP A 107 43.48 -0.58 38.71
N SER A 108 43.12 0.55 39.34
CA SER A 108 42.03 1.42 38.96
C SER A 108 42.41 2.05 37.63
N THR A 109 42.12 1.31 36.57
CA THR A 109 42.33 1.70 35.18
C THR A 109 41.38 2.83 34.83
N ARG A 110 41.67 4.02 35.35
CA ARG A 110 41.13 5.32 34.94
C ARG A 110 41.59 5.63 33.52
N ARG A 111 41.15 4.82 32.56
CA ARG A 111 41.15 5.14 31.15
C ARG A 111 40.20 6.31 30.97
N GLY A 112 40.74 7.52 31.01
CA GLY A 112 40.01 8.68 30.51
C GLY A 112 39.74 8.45 29.03
N TYR A 113 38.47 8.54 28.63
CA TYR A 113 38.08 8.46 27.22
C TYR A 113 38.89 9.48 26.40
N SER A 114 39.53 9.01 25.34
CA SER A 114 40.36 9.90 24.53
C SER A 114 39.49 10.85 23.70
N LEU A 115 39.99 12.05 23.40
CA LEU A 115 39.27 12.97 22.52
C LEU A 115 39.02 12.38 21.12
N LEU A 116 39.90 11.48 20.67
CA LEU A 116 39.76 10.72 19.42
C LEU A 116 38.63 9.68 19.47
N GLU A 117 38.45 9.03 20.62
CA GLU A 117 37.38 8.05 20.84
C GLU A 117 36.02 8.75 20.90
N LEU A 118 35.94 9.89 21.59
CA LEU A 118 34.73 10.73 21.62
C LEU A 118 34.40 11.29 20.23
N SER A 119 35.38 11.80 19.49
CA SER A 119 35.15 12.35 18.14
C SER A 119 34.76 11.27 17.13
N LEU A 120 35.33 10.06 17.22
CA LEU A 120 34.95 8.92 16.39
C LEU A 120 33.52 8.46 16.67
N VAL A 121 33.11 8.38 17.95
CA VAL A 121 31.72 8.05 18.32
C VAL A 121 30.75 9.12 17.83
N MET A 122 31.06 10.41 17.98
CA MET A 122 30.20 11.49 17.49
C MET A 122 30.09 11.50 15.96
N ALA A 123 31.19 11.26 15.24
CA ALA A 123 31.18 11.14 13.78
C ALA A 123 30.34 9.92 13.30
N LEU A 124 30.46 8.78 13.99
CA LEU A 124 29.66 7.58 13.70
C LEU A 124 28.17 7.80 13.95
N LEU A 125 27.81 8.43 15.07
CA LEU A 125 26.40 8.74 15.40
C LEU A 125 25.79 9.70 14.38
N LEU A 126 26.51 10.74 13.98
CA LEU A 126 26.04 11.69 12.95
C LEU A 126 25.92 11.02 11.58
N GLY A 127 26.90 10.20 11.17
CA GLY A 127 26.87 9.47 9.89
C GLY A 127 25.74 8.44 9.78
N LEU A 128 25.46 7.72 10.87
CA LEU A 128 24.31 6.81 10.93
C LEU A 128 22.98 7.58 10.93
N SER A 129 22.91 8.72 11.63
CA SER A 129 21.70 9.55 11.70
C SER A 129 21.35 10.20 10.37
N THR A 130 22.33 10.62 9.55
CA THR A 130 22.06 11.17 8.22
C THR A 130 21.65 10.08 7.24
N PHE A 131 22.33 8.93 7.24
CA PHE A 131 21.98 7.79 6.40
C PHE A 131 20.55 7.28 6.69
N ALA A 132 20.16 7.18 7.96
CA ALA A 132 18.82 6.79 8.37
C ALA A 132 17.72 7.79 7.96
N GLY A 133 18.05 9.07 7.78
CA GLY A 133 17.10 10.08 7.30
C GLY A 133 16.76 9.94 5.82
N LEU A 134 17.74 9.57 4.99
CA LEU A 134 17.61 9.50 3.52
C LEU A 134 16.73 8.34 3.02
N THR A 135 16.51 7.29 3.82
CA THR A 135 15.69 6.13 3.44
C THR A 135 14.20 6.31 3.74
N VAL A 136 13.81 7.34 4.49
CA VAL A 136 12.42 7.53 4.93
C VAL A 136 11.47 7.92 3.78
N SER A 137 11.95 8.66 2.77
CA SER A 137 11.17 8.98 1.58
C SER A 137 10.92 7.73 0.74
N SER A 138 11.98 7.04 0.29
CA SER A 138 11.85 5.87 -0.59
C SER A 138 11.02 4.73 0.00
N ILE A 139 11.05 4.54 1.33
CA ILE A 139 10.16 3.58 2.01
C ILE A 139 8.69 4.02 1.96
N ARG A 140 8.38 5.31 2.13
CA ARG A 140 7.02 5.86 2.03
C ARG A 140 6.50 5.84 0.60
N ASP A 141 7.36 6.13 -0.37
CA ASP A 141 7.01 6.15 -1.79
C ASP A 141 6.75 4.73 -2.31
N TRP A 142 7.55 3.75 -1.87
CA TRP A 142 7.26 2.34 -2.07
C TRP A 142 5.95 1.90 -1.40
N GLN A 143 5.68 2.34 -0.16
CA GLN A 143 4.40 2.07 0.52
C GLN A 143 3.20 2.64 -0.25
N ARG A 144 3.31 3.86 -0.79
CA ARG A 144 2.27 4.49 -1.62
C ARG A 144 2.01 3.73 -2.92
N GLY A 145 3.05 3.37 -3.67
CA GLY A 145 2.90 2.54 -4.88
C GLY A 145 2.31 1.15 -4.57
N LYS A 146 2.69 0.56 -3.44
CA LYS A 146 2.12 -0.71 -2.94
C LYS A 146 0.63 -0.61 -2.58
N ASP A 147 0.17 0.52 -2.08
CA ASP A 147 -1.23 0.74 -1.70
C ASP A 147 -2.09 1.10 -2.94
N ALA A 148 -1.56 1.96 -3.83
CA ALA A 148 -2.18 2.32 -5.11
C ALA A 148 -2.33 1.11 -6.04
N SER A 149 -1.31 0.26 -6.18
CA SER A 149 -1.37 -0.97 -6.99
C SER A 149 -2.44 -1.94 -6.48
N LEU A 150 -2.52 -2.18 -5.17
CA LEU A 150 -3.55 -3.05 -4.57
C LEU A 150 -4.98 -2.49 -4.74
N SER A 151 -5.15 -1.17 -4.61
CA SER A 151 -6.46 -0.54 -4.78
C SER A 151 -6.90 -0.42 -6.24
N LEU A 152 -5.98 -0.23 -7.19
CA LEU A 152 -6.28 -0.37 -8.63
C LEU A 152 -6.66 -1.82 -8.98
N GLN A 153 -5.95 -2.81 -8.43
CA GLN A 153 -6.31 -4.23 -8.63
C GLN A 153 -7.70 -4.56 -8.06
N ALA A 154 -8.08 -3.95 -6.93
CA ALA A 154 -9.44 -4.08 -6.36
C ALA A 154 -10.51 -3.45 -7.27
N VAL A 155 -10.27 -2.27 -7.84
CA VAL A 155 -11.18 -1.64 -8.82
C VAL A 155 -11.30 -2.47 -10.09
N PHE A 156 -10.18 -2.95 -10.66
CA PHE A 156 -10.18 -3.79 -11.86
C PHE A 156 -10.89 -5.13 -11.63
N ALA A 157 -10.75 -5.74 -10.45
CA ALA A 157 -11.53 -6.91 -10.06
C ALA A 157 -13.04 -6.60 -9.98
N ALA A 158 -13.41 -5.45 -9.39
CA ALA A 158 -14.80 -5.01 -9.30
C ALA A 158 -15.43 -4.74 -10.68
N GLN A 159 -14.71 -4.07 -11.60
CA GLN A 159 -15.13 -3.90 -13.00
C GLN A 159 -15.41 -5.25 -13.67
N ARG A 160 -14.46 -6.19 -13.56
CA ARG A 160 -14.58 -7.52 -14.18
C ARG A 160 -15.70 -8.37 -13.59
N ALA A 161 -15.99 -8.22 -12.29
CA ALA A 161 -17.13 -8.86 -11.66
C ALA A 161 -18.46 -8.22 -12.11
N TRP A 162 -18.55 -6.89 -12.16
CA TRP A 162 -19.73 -6.19 -12.69
C TRP A 162 -20.03 -6.58 -14.14
N MET A 163 -19.02 -6.64 -15.01
CA MET A 163 -19.17 -7.06 -16.41
C MET A 163 -19.55 -8.55 -16.57
N ALA A 164 -19.22 -9.40 -15.61
CA ALA A 164 -19.63 -10.81 -15.64
C ALA A 164 -21.15 -10.96 -15.40
N ASP A 165 -21.71 -10.15 -14.50
CA ASP A 165 -23.17 -10.09 -14.25
C ASP A 165 -23.92 -9.28 -15.31
N HIS A 166 -23.25 -8.32 -15.96
CA HIS A 166 -23.82 -7.40 -16.96
C HIS A 166 -23.16 -7.58 -18.34
N PRO A 167 -23.34 -8.73 -19.03
CA PRO A 167 -22.65 -9.02 -20.30
C PRO A 167 -23.08 -8.15 -21.50
N THR A 168 -24.10 -7.29 -21.31
CA THR A 168 -24.51 -6.25 -22.27
C THR A 168 -24.48 -4.84 -21.64
N GLY A 169 -23.84 -4.69 -20.49
CA GLY A 169 -23.62 -3.40 -19.84
C GLY A 169 -22.41 -2.70 -20.44
N ASP A 170 -22.51 -1.38 -20.62
CA ASP A 170 -21.39 -0.56 -21.05
C ASP A 170 -20.61 -0.05 -19.84
N ILE A 171 -19.28 -0.19 -19.87
CA ILE A 171 -18.40 0.26 -18.79
C ILE A 171 -18.30 1.79 -18.76
N GLU A 172 -18.47 2.47 -19.91
CA GLU A 172 -18.46 3.94 -19.98
C GLU A 172 -19.66 4.59 -19.26
N LEU A 173 -20.68 3.81 -18.93
CA LEU A 173 -21.93 4.25 -18.31
C LEU A 173 -22.10 3.75 -16.86
N VAL A 174 -21.09 3.09 -16.28
CA VAL A 174 -21.18 2.52 -14.93
C VAL A 174 -21.16 3.61 -13.86
N SER A 175 -22.05 3.54 -12.86
CA SER A 175 -21.96 4.43 -11.70
C SER A 175 -20.98 3.89 -10.66
N SER A 176 -20.26 4.78 -9.97
CA SER A 176 -19.37 4.40 -8.87
C SER A 176 -20.08 3.64 -7.75
N ALA A 177 -21.37 3.88 -7.52
CA ALA A 177 -22.21 3.15 -6.56
C ALA A 177 -22.49 1.68 -6.99
N GLN A 178 -22.68 1.42 -8.28
CA GLN A 178 -22.75 0.05 -8.79
C GLN A 178 -21.40 -0.66 -8.59
N LEU A 179 -20.30 0.00 -8.99
CA LEU A 179 -18.96 -0.59 -8.87
C LEU A 179 -18.56 -0.89 -7.42
N GLN A 180 -18.95 -0.03 -6.46
CA GLN A 180 -18.74 -0.23 -5.02
C GLN A 180 -19.37 -1.52 -4.49
N THR A 181 -20.45 -2.02 -5.11
CA THR A 181 -21.09 -3.29 -4.71
C THR A 181 -20.20 -4.51 -5.02
N TYR A 182 -19.21 -4.34 -5.90
CA TYR A 182 -18.27 -5.39 -6.33
C TYR A 182 -16.84 -5.20 -5.79
N LEU A 183 -16.60 -4.18 -4.96
CA LEU A 183 -15.30 -4.02 -4.28
C LEU A 183 -15.12 -5.09 -3.18
N PRO A 184 -13.87 -5.44 -2.80
CA PRO A 184 -13.61 -6.36 -1.70
C PRO A 184 -14.18 -5.88 -0.36
N GLU A 185 -14.34 -6.80 0.60
CA GLU A 185 -14.81 -6.45 1.95
C GLU A 185 -13.93 -5.38 2.62
N GLY A 186 -14.57 -4.45 3.33
CA GLY A 186 -13.93 -3.30 3.96
C GLY A 186 -13.94 -2.00 3.15
N TRP A 187 -14.26 -2.06 1.85
CA TRP A 187 -14.32 -0.89 0.96
C TRP A 187 -15.76 -0.33 0.87
N TYR A 188 -16.07 0.69 1.67
CA TYR A 188 -17.38 1.35 1.69
C TYR A 188 -17.50 2.55 0.73
N ALA A 189 -16.45 2.84 -0.03
CA ALA A 189 -16.36 3.92 -1.00
C ALA A 189 -15.30 3.57 -2.05
N MET A 190 -15.31 4.30 -3.17
CA MET A 190 -14.23 4.22 -4.17
C MET A 190 -12.87 4.59 -3.53
N PRO A 191 -11.76 3.92 -3.86
CA PRO A 191 -10.45 4.29 -3.32
C PRO A 191 -10.07 5.74 -3.63
N ALA A 192 -9.48 6.42 -2.65
CA ALA A 192 -8.82 7.71 -2.85
C ALA A 192 -7.32 7.48 -3.05
N PHE A 193 -6.80 7.91 -4.20
CA PHE A 193 -5.41 7.69 -4.59
C PHE A 193 -4.55 8.92 -4.26
N VAL A 194 -3.30 8.67 -3.85
CA VAL A 194 -2.34 9.71 -3.47
C VAL A 194 -1.03 9.49 -4.22
N SER A 195 -0.52 10.53 -4.87
CA SER A 195 0.74 10.51 -5.60
C SER A 195 1.97 10.37 -4.70
N LEU A 196 3.13 10.13 -5.29
CA LEU A 196 4.41 10.22 -4.59
C LEU A 196 4.69 11.64 -4.05
N SER A 197 4.22 12.69 -4.73
CA SER A 197 4.25 14.08 -4.22
C SER A 197 3.30 14.32 -3.04
N GLY A 198 2.29 13.47 -2.81
CA GLY A 198 1.26 13.64 -1.78
C GLY A 198 -0.01 14.36 -2.26
N GLU A 199 -0.18 14.50 -3.57
CA GLU A 199 -1.34 15.10 -4.23
C GLU A 199 -2.45 14.05 -4.43
N SER A 200 -3.71 14.47 -4.42
CA SER A 200 -4.85 13.59 -4.71
C SER A 200 -4.91 13.27 -6.22
N LEU A 201 -4.93 11.99 -6.56
CA LEU A 201 -5.09 11.50 -7.93
C LEU A 201 -6.57 11.18 -8.21
N THR A 202 -7.01 11.49 -9.43
CA THR A 202 -8.37 11.13 -9.90
C THR A 202 -8.34 9.74 -10.53
N LEU A 203 -9.19 8.83 -10.04
CA LEU A 203 -9.45 7.55 -10.68
C LEU A 203 -10.44 7.75 -11.84
N ASP A 204 -10.08 7.27 -13.03
CA ASP A 204 -11.05 6.93 -14.08
C ASP A 204 -11.31 5.42 -14.06
N TYR A 205 -12.55 5.06 -13.73
CA TYR A 205 -13.06 3.69 -13.69
C TYR A 205 -14.02 3.38 -14.86
N ASN A 206 -14.23 4.33 -15.77
CA ASN A 206 -15.06 4.15 -16.98
C ASN A 206 -14.25 3.47 -18.09
N VAL A 207 -12.91 3.54 -18.02
CA VAL A 207 -11.98 2.78 -18.86
C VAL A 207 -11.62 1.46 -18.17
N MET A 208 -11.47 0.38 -18.94
CA MET A 208 -10.90 -0.88 -18.47
C MET A 208 -9.65 -1.24 -19.29
N PRO A 209 -8.46 -1.42 -18.66
CA PRO A 209 -8.19 -1.27 -17.23
C PRO A 209 -8.37 0.18 -16.72
N PRO A 210 -8.61 0.37 -15.42
CA PRO A 210 -8.83 1.68 -14.82
C PRO A 210 -7.52 2.46 -14.75
N LEU A 211 -7.60 3.79 -14.91
CA LEU A 211 -6.43 4.68 -15.00
C LEU A 211 -6.45 5.72 -13.88
N LEU A 212 -5.27 6.15 -13.45
CA LEU A 212 -5.11 7.31 -12.56
C LEU A 212 -4.71 8.54 -13.38
N TYR A 213 -5.22 9.71 -12.97
CA TYR A 213 -4.90 10.99 -13.58
C TYR A 213 -4.41 12.00 -12.54
N THR A 214 -3.37 12.76 -12.88
CA THR A 214 -3.04 14.03 -12.21
C THR A 214 -3.14 15.17 -13.21
N SER A 215 -3.83 16.25 -12.87
CA SER A 215 -3.99 17.45 -13.71
C SER A 215 -4.42 17.20 -15.17
N GLY A 216 -5.14 16.10 -15.43
CA GLY A 216 -5.61 15.69 -16.76
C GLY A 216 -4.63 14.83 -17.59
N VAL A 217 -3.47 14.46 -17.03
CA VAL A 217 -2.50 13.53 -17.64
C VAL A 217 -2.52 12.21 -16.88
N VAL A 218 -2.37 11.08 -17.58
CA VAL A 218 -2.26 9.74 -16.95
C VAL A 218 -1.06 9.72 -15.99
N TYR A 219 -1.29 9.26 -14.76
CA TYR A 219 -0.28 9.24 -13.71
C TYR A 219 0.41 7.87 -13.63
N ASP A 220 1.56 7.77 -14.30
CA ASP A 220 2.57 6.74 -14.07
C ASP A 220 3.89 7.40 -13.61
N PRO A 221 4.37 7.14 -12.38
CA PRO A 221 5.67 7.60 -11.91
C PRO A 221 6.82 6.60 -12.19
N SER A 222 6.56 5.42 -12.76
CA SER A 222 7.60 4.48 -13.19
C SER A 222 8.30 4.93 -14.47
N GLY A 223 7.57 5.61 -15.36
CA GLY A 223 8.03 5.98 -16.70
C GLY A 223 7.99 4.82 -17.71
N ALA A 224 7.33 3.72 -17.36
CA ALA A 224 7.27 2.48 -18.13
C ALA A 224 5.82 1.96 -18.15
N PRO A 225 5.03 2.22 -19.20
CA PRO A 225 3.58 2.02 -19.23
C PRO A 225 3.14 0.55 -19.28
N ASP A 226 4.03 -0.39 -18.93
CA ASP A 226 3.85 -1.84 -18.98
C ASP A 226 4.46 -2.50 -17.71
N ASP A 227 4.73 -1.75 -16.63
CA ASP A 227 5.43 -2.26 -15.44
C ASP A 227 4.58 -3.14 -14.51
N GLY A 228 3.25 -3.11 -14.68
CA GLY A 228 2.29 -3.87 -13.88
C GLY A 228 2.10 -3.38 -12.43
N LEU A 229 2.76 -2.27 -12.06
CA LEU A 229 2.69 -1.64 -10.75
C LEU A 229 1.67 -0.49 -10.76
N TRP A 230 1.63 0.31 -11.82
CA TRP A 230 0.62 1.36 -12.03
C TRP A 230 -0.37 1.01 -13.15
N ASP A 231 0.08 0.29 -14.18
CA ASP A 231 -0.78 -0.25 -15.25
C ASP A 231 -1.32 -1.64 -14.90
N VAL A 232 -2.47 -1.70 -14.23
CA VAL A 232 -3.14 -2.98 -13.94
C VAL A 232 -3.76 -3.61 -15.19
N GLY A 233 -3.85 -4.95 -15.22
CA GLY A 233 -4.60 -5.68 -16.26
C GLY A 233 -3.81 -6.08 -17.50
N LYS A 234 -2.48 -5.98 -17.48
CA LYS A 234 -1.55 -6.57 -18.45
C LYS A 234 -1.00 -7.91 -17.96
#